data_AF-A0A661UFQ7-F1
#
_entry.id   AF-A0A661UFQ7-F1
#
_cell.length_a   1.000
_cell.length_b   1.000
_cell.length_c   1.000
_cell.angle_alpha   90.00
_cell.angle_beta   90.00
_cell.angle_gamma   90.00
#
_symmetry.space_group_name_H-M   'P 1'
#
loop_
_entity.id
_entity.type
_entity.pdbx_description
1 polymer ?
#
loop_
_entity_poly.entity_id
_entity_poly.type
_entity_poly.pdbx_seq_one_letter_code
_entity_poly.pdbx_strand_id
1 'polypeptide(L)' 'PLYLANEGKLVSFVSAQTEKNMISEMKNHKKGKDSTVIGEVTKEFTGVYLKTSIGGLRPLMMLESDPLPRIC' A
#
# COMPACT_ATOMS: atom_id res chain seq x y z
N PRO A 1 4.53 10.08 -0.19
CA PRO A 1 5.72 9.56 0.52
C PRO A 1 5.52 8.10 0.94
N LEU A 2 6.31 7.17 0.40
CA LEU A 2 6.16 5.72 0.65
C LEU A 2 6.92 5.22 1.89
N TYR A 3 7.87 6.03 2.37
CA TYR A 3 8.76 5.68 3.48
C TYR A 3 8.47 6.44 4.78
N LEU A 4 7.42 7.26 4.77
CA LEU A 4 7.05 8.06 5.94
C LEU A 4 6.14 7.24 6.86
N ALA A 5 6.34 7.36 8.17
CA ALA A 5 5.51 6.69 9.15
C ALA A 5 4.03 7.11 9.02
N ASN A 6 3.14 6.17 9.36
CA ASN A 6 1.69 6.40 9.42
C ASN A 6 1.16 5.88 10.77
N GLU A 7 0.49 6.73 11.56
CA GLU A 7 -0.05 6.37 12.89
C GLU A 7 -1.57 6.08 12.91
N GLY A 8 -2.14 5.69 11.76
CA GLY A 8 -3.58 5.46 11.66
C GLY A 8 -4.03 4.89 10.33
N LYS A 9 -3.11 4.23 9.62
CA LYS A 9 -3.34 3.61 8.31
C LYS A 9 -2.98 2.14 8.40
N LEU A 10 -3.57 1.34 7.54
CA LEU A 10 -3.30 -0.09 7.43
C LEU A 10 -3.03 -0.46 5.98
N VAL A 11 -2.26 -1.54 5.81
CA VAL A 11 -2.11 -2.25 4.54
C VAL A 11 -2.60 -3.67 4.79
N SER A 12 -3.40 -4.21 3.86
CA SER A 12 -4.00 -5.53 3.99
C SER A 12 -3.93 -6.27 2.66
N PHE A 13 -3.68 -7.58 2.74
CA PHE A 13 -3.78 -8.50 1.62
C PHE A 13 -5.10 -9.25 1.73
N VAL A 14 -5.86 -9.28 0.64
CA VAL A 14 -7.19 -9.91 0.58
C VAL A 14 -7.27 -10.81 -0.65
N SER A 15 -8.18 -11.78 -0.62
CA SER A 15 -8.48 -12.54 -1.83
C SER A 15 -9.18 -11.64 -2.86
N ALA A 16 -8.96 -11.92 -4.15
CA ALA A 16 -9.58 -11.17 -5.25
C ALA A 16 -11.12 -11.17 -5.18
N GLN A 17 -11.71 -12.23 -4.64
CA GLN A 17 -13.17 -12.33 -4.47
C GLN A 17 -13.71 -11.36 -3.41
N THR A 18 -12.91 -11.00 -2.41
CA THR A 18 -13.33 -10.18 -1.26
C THR A 18 -12.98 -8.70 -1.43
N GLU A 19 -12.08 -8.36 -2.36
CA GLU A 19 -11.57 -7.00 -2.61
C GLU A 19 -12.67 -5.93 -2.64
N LYS A 20 -13.67 -6.09 -3.51
CA LYS A 20 -14.73 -5.10 -3.69
C LYS A 20 -15.56 -4.90 -2.42
N ASN A 21 -15.93 -5.99 -1.76
CA ASN A 21 -16.71 -5.96 -0.52
C ASN A 21 -15.91 -5.28 0.60
N MET A 22 -14.64 -5.64 0.77
CA MET A 22 -13.79 -5.04 1.79
C MET A 22 -13.58 -3.54 1.57
N ILE A 23 -13.32 -3.10 0.33
CA ILE A 23 -13.19 -1.67 0.04
C ILE A 23 -14.48 -0.91 0.33
N SER A 24 -15.63 -1.48 -0.03
CA SER A 24 -16.94 -0.88 0.26
C SER A 24 -17.15 -0.69 1.76
N GLU A 25 -16.93 -1.74 2.56
CA GLU A 25 -17.04 -1.69 4.03
C GLU A 25 -16.06 -0.69 4.65
N MET A 26 -14.80 -0.70 4.19
CA MET A 26 -13.79 0.24 4.67
C MET A 26 -14.19 1.70 4.42
N LYS A 27 -14.75 2.00 3.24
CA LYS A 27 -15.20 3.35 2.89
C LYS A 27 -16.40 3.82 3.71
N ASN A 28 -17.22 2.91 4.21
CA ASN A 28 -18.30 3.23 5.15
C ASN A 28 -17.80 3.62 6.54
N HIS A 29 -16.57 3.22 6.91
CA HIS A 29 -15.97 3.59 8.18
C HIS A 29 -15.35 4.99 8.14
N LYS A 30 -15.54 5.80 9.20
CA LYS A 30 -15.06 7.19 9.28
C LYS A 30 -13.56 7.34 8.95
N LYS A 31 -12.71 6.40 9.39
CA LYS A 31 -11.26 6.39 9.15
C LYS A 31 -10.83 5.73 7.83
N GLY A 32 -11.74 5.06 7.13
CA GLY A 32 -11.44 4.26 5.92
C GLY A 32 -12.00 4.84 4.62
N LYS A 33 -12.49 6.09 4.63
CA LYS A 33 -13.06 6.76 3.45
C LYS A 33 -12.15 6.73 2.21
N ASP A 34 -10.84 6.79 2.43
CA ASP A 34 -9.82 6.81 1.37
C ASP A 34 -9.24 5.41 1.06
N SER A 35 -9.85 4.34 1.58
CA SER A 35 -9.38 2.98 1.30
C SER A 35 -9.47 2.68 -0.19
N THR A 36 -8.38 2.18 -0.74
CA THR A 36 -8.25 1.86 -2.15
C THR A 36 -7.36 0.65 -2.34
N VAL A 37 -7.55 -0.05 -3.45
CA VAL A 37 -6.64 -1.08 -3.93
C VAL A 37 -5.40 -0.38 -4.49
N ILE A 38 -4.22 -0.86 -4.10
CA ILE A 38 -2.92 -0.25 -4.46
C ILE A 38 -2.01 -1.18 -5.24
N GLY A 39 -2.42 -2.44 -5.48
CA GLY A 39 -1.63 -3.42 -6.21
C GLY A 39 -2.17 -4.83 -6.07
N GLU A 40 -1.41 -5.78 -6.59
CA GLU A 40 -1.72 -7.22 -6.58
C GLU A 40 -0.48 -8.04 -6.23
N VAL A 41 -0.69 -9.26 -5.73
CA VAL A 41 0.39 -10.23 -5.49
C VAL A 41 0.51 -11.13 -6.72
N THR A 42 1.71 -11.20 -7.27
CA THR A 42 2.03 -11.99 -8.47
C THR A 42 3.24 -12.88 -8.22
N LYS A 43 3.39 -13.93 -9.03
CA LYS A 43 4.57 -14.82 -9.03
C LYS A 43 5.70 -14.30 -9.93
N GLU A 44 5.47 -13.24 -10.70
CA GLU A 44 6.41 -12.71 -11.70
C GLU A 44 7.64 -12.04 -11.09
N PHE A 45 7.53 -11.55 -9.85
CA PHE A 45 8.57 -10.76 -9.21
C PHE A 45 8.88 -11.26 -7.81
N THR A 46 10.16 -11.20 -7.43
CA THR A 46 10.58 -11.30 -6.04
C THR A 46 10.75 -9.88 -5.48
N GLY A 47 9.89 -9.48 -4.55
CA GLY A 47 9.90 -8.15 -3.93
C GLY A 47 8.74 -7.25 -4.37
N VAL A 48 8.82 -5.96 -4.03
CA VAL A 48 7.76 -4.97 -4.31
C VAL A 48 8.18 -4.08 -5.48
N TYR A 49 7.30 -3.96 -6.48
CA TYR A 49 7.51 -3.10 -7.65
C TYR A 49 6.38 -2.08 -7.78
N LEU A 50 6.75 -0.84 -8.08
CA LEU A 50 5.83 0.24 -8.35
C LEU A 50 5.64 0.39 -9.86
N LYS A 51 4.39 0.41 -10.32
CA LYS A 51 4.06 0.89 -11.65
C LYS A 51 3.95 2.42 -11.62
N THR A 52 4.86 3.07 -12.35
CA THR A 52 4.87 4.53 -12.49
C THR A 52 3.72 5.01 -13.37
N SER A 53 3.39 6.31 -13.32
CA SER A 53 2.33 6.91 -14.15
C SER A 53 2.57 6.77 -15.65
N ILE A 54 3.83 6.65 -16.07
CA ILE A 54 4.24 6.42 -17.46
C ILE A 54 4.36 4.93 -17.83
N GLY A 55 4.00 4.02 -16.91
CA GLY A 55 3.91 2.58 -17.15
C GLY A 55 5.16 1.76 -16.84
N GLY A 56 6.30 2.40 -16.56
CA GLY A 56 7.52 1.69 -16.16
C GLY A 56 7.42 1.08 -14.76
N LEU A 57 8.13 -0.03 -14.53
CA LEU A 57 8.24 -0.70 -13.23
C LEU A 57 9.52 -0.25 -12.51
N ARG A 58 9.40 0.07 -11.21
CA ARG A 58 10.54 0.43 -10.35
C ARG A 58 10.51 -0.38 -9.06
N PRO A 59 11.60 -1.05 -8.65
CA PRO A 59 11.65 -1.73 -7.36
C PRO A 59 11.51 -0.74 -6.20
N LEU A 60 10.73 -1.10 -5.18
CA LEU A 60 10.62 -0.38 -3.92
C LEU A 60 11.56 -1.05 -2.90
N MET A 61 12.72 -0.45 -2.71
CA MET A 61 13.76 -0.96 -1.81
C MET A 61 13.43 -0.64 -0.35
N MET A 62 13.84 -1.50 0.59
CA MET A 62 13.85 -1.09 2.00
C MET A 62 14.92 -0.02 2.22
N LEU A 63 14.62 0.96 3.07
CA LEU A 63 15.62 1.94 3.51
C LEU A 63 16.53 1.32 4.56
N GLU A 64 17.78 1.77 4.58
CA GLU A 64 18.74 1.41 5.63
C GLU A 64 18.41 2.07 6.98
N SER A 65 17.77 3.25 6.95
CA SER A 65 17.33 3.99 8.14
C SER A 65 16.11 4.87 7.84
N ASP A 66 15.39 5.26 8.90
CA ASP A 66 14.27 6.21 8.79
C ASP A 66 14.79 7.60 8.38
N PRO A 67 14.13 8.31 7.43
CA PRO A 67 14.56 9.63 7.00
C PRO A 67 14.45 10.73 8.07
N LEU A 68 13.67 10.57 9.14
CA LEU A 68 13.40 11.64 10.11
C LEU A 68 13.61 11.21 11.57
N PRO A 69 14.42 11.94 12.35
CA PRO A 69 14.61 11.64 13.76
C PRO A 69 13.33 11.95 14.56
N ARG A 70 12.94 11.01 15.46
CA ARG A 70 11.77 11.14 16.36
C ARG A 70 10.44 11.33 15.61
N ILE A 71 10.25 10.58 14.53
CA ILE A 71 9.04 10.65 13.72
C ILE A 71 7.82 9.96 14.37
N CYS A 72 8.01 9.15 15.40
CA CYS A 72 6.97 8.52 16.22
C CYS A 72 7.40 8.52 17.70
#